data_AF-A0AAD6XCT3-F1
#
_entry.id   AF-A0AAD6XCT3-F1
#
_cell.length_a   1.000
_cell.length_b   1.000
_cell.length_c   1.000
_cell.angle_alpha   90.00
_cell.angle_beta   90.00
_cell.angle_gamma   90.00
#
_symmetry.space_group_name_H-M   'P 1'
#
loop_
_entity.id
_entity.type
_entity.pdbx_description
1 polymer ?
#
loop_
_entity_poly.entity_id
_entity_poly.type
_entity_poly.pdbx_seq_one_letter_code
_entity_poly.pdbx_strand_id
1 'polypeptide(L)'
;MLPRALLLAASALFVTVLAQDDGSVSGPTSSAAAAGYSCDPTKCKLPTCNCASTSPPGGLSPSYTLDAVNQFLAHRQNPNGCQPKTTYYTSLNFTNYTLVTDWFVAGNEIADHTMTHVGDPPVDEINGNLIALNALAGIPLKSIIGFRAPFLNYSVNTLKALYAAGFTYDSSSASAIAVTDPGTDAYWPYTLDNGMANDCLDVADSCKGQPALPGFWEFPMYAYFDNRGAAGTHLMDPWLDNANGESKINDTATLEYMKSTFMDHYNGNRQPIGLYTHPVHLSTTYPGVNPSNSTINMINTFLDWAQEQSNVWIINNAQLLAWMQNPKSIADLDQVDAFKCSTPQVDASTKICNGIPANEDGLLSHCDFPDFPFFTCYGCPETEPTVDNPNPQQQVPDGQQQRFRLPANCSTPFWDPIAGKCLCTSATCDFVDNSRPIGPNGANLTGGGTGGAAGASASPTNPYVPFNGRGFALPSGMWYATVLGAVGAVLGTWGVFGWRL
;
A
#
# COMPACT_ATOMS: atom_id res chain seq x y z
N MET A 1 55.39 -62.56 16.48
CA MET A 1 53.94 -62.87 16.52
C MET A 1 53.33 -62.37 15.21
N LEU A 2 52.95 -63.28 14.32
CA LEU A 2 52.11 -63.02 13.12
C LEU A 2 50.62 -62.94 13.57
N PRO A 3 49.62 -62.62 12.72
CA PRO A 3 49.51 -61.62 11.65
C PRO A 3 48.08 -60.96 11.58
N ARG A 4 47.77 -60.33 10.42
CA ARG A 4 46.44 -60.08 9.77
C ARG A 4 45.98 -58.61 9.84
N ALA A 5 46.08 -57.81 8.78
CA ALA A 5 45.55 -57.89 7.40
C ALA A 5 44.11 -57.36 7.24
N LEU A 6 43.88 -56.81 6.05
CA LEU A 6 42.66 -56.26 5.43
C LEU A 6 42.42 -54.75 5.65
N LEU A 7 42.67 -53.91 4.64
CA LEU A 7 41.83 -53.67 3.44
C LEU A 7 40.48 -53.06 3.82
N LEU A 8 40.34 -51.75 3.59
CA LEU A 8 39.41 -51.19 2.61
C LEU A 8 39.60 -49.69 2.51
N ALA A 9 40.10 -49.24 1.36
CA ALA A 9 39.87 -47.91 0.86
C ALA A 9 38.37 -47.78 0.53
N ALA A 10 37.72 -46.75 1.06
CA ALA A 10 36.44 -46.28 0.54
C ALA A 10 36.36 -44.77 0.79
N SER A 11 36.82 -44.03 -0.21
CA SER A 11 36.31 -42.72 -0.55
C SER A 11 34.78 -42.67 -0.46
N ALA A 12 34.25 -41.74 0.32
CA ALA A 12 32.86 -41.28 0.24
C ALA A 12 32.87 -39.83 -0.30
N LEU A 13 33.17 -39.72 -1.59
CA LEU A 13 32.36 -38.89 -2.49
C LEU A 13 31.07 -39.69 -2.75
N PHE A 14 29.95 -39.00 -3.01
CA PHE A 14 28.55 -39.46 -3.19
C PHE A 14 27.66 -39.07 -2.01
N VAL A 15 26.52 -38.41 -2.17
CA VAL A 15 25.70 -38.07 -3.34
C VAL A 15 24.89 -36.82 -2.96
N THR A 16 24.77 -35.90 -3.91
CA THR A 16 23.66 -34.96 -4.06
C THR A 16 22.36 -35.44 -3.42
N VAL A 17 21.81 -34.72 -2.44
CA VAL A 17 20.36 -34.76 -2.26
C VAL A 17 19.75 -33.91 -3.38
N LEU A 18 19.71 -34.51 -4.57
CA LEU A 18 18.56 -34.36 -5.44
C LEU A 18 17.57 -35.40 -4.93
N ALA A 19 16.61 -34.92 -4.15
CA ALA A 19 15.32 -35.58 -3.94
C ALA A 19 14.31 -34.43 -3.85
N GLN A 20 13.68 -34.10 -4.98
CA GLN A 20 12.41 -34.71 -5.42
C GLN A 20 11.24 -34.10 -4.64
N ASP A 21 10.18 -33.60 -5.25
CA ASP A 21 9.81 -33.55 -6.65
C ASP A 21 8.83 -32.38 -6.76
N ASP A 22 8.89 -31.69 -7.90
CA ASP A 22 7.80 -30.87 -8.40
C ASP A 22 6.49 -31.63 -8.19
N GLY A 23 5.60 -31.06 -7.37
CA GLY A 23 4.21 -31.48 -7.35
C GLY A 23 3.69 -31.34 -8.78
N SER A 24 3.52 -32.48 -9.44
CA SER A 24 3.03 -32.54 -10.82
C SER A 24 1.72 -31.77 -10.93
N VAL A 25 1.76 -30.60 -11.57
CA VAL A 25 0.60 -29.74 -11.84
C VAL A 25 -0.39 -30.38 -12.84
N SER A 26 -0.04 -31.56 -13.37
CA SER A 26 -0.89 -32.38 -14.23
C SER A 26 -0.92 -33.83 -13.75
N GLY A 27 -2.10 -34.35 -13.45
CA GLY A 27 -2.30 -35.73 -12.99
C GLY A 27 -3.76 -35.97 -12.60
N PRO A 28 -4.13 -37.20 -12.20
CA PRO A 28 -5.46 -37.47 -11.68
C PRO A 28 -5.76 -36.59 -10.47
N THR A 29 -6.73 -35.67 -10.60
CA THR A 29 -7.17 -34.79 -9.51
C THR A 29 -8.03 -35.57 -8.51
N SER A 30 -7.90 -35.26 -7.22
CA SER A 30 -8.83 -35.77 -6.20
C SER A 30 -10.05 -34.85 -6.11
N SER A 31 -11.23 -35.43 -5.92
CA SER A 31 -12.46 -34.70 -5.62
C SER A 31 -13.06 -35.24 -4.32
N ALA A 32 -13.92 -34.46 -3.65
CA ALA A 32 -14.61 -34.92 -2.45
C ALA A 32 -15.37 -36.25 -2.66
N ALA A 33 -15.90 -36.46 -3.88
CA ALA A 33 -16.56 -37.71 -4.27
C ALA A 33 -15.57 -38.87 -4.52
N ALA A 34 -14.38 -38.59 -5.04
CA ALA A 34 -13.36 -39.61 -5.33
C ALA A 34 -12.55 -40.05 -4.11
N ALA A 35 -12.43 -39.19 -3.08
CA ALA A 35 -11.57 -39.44 -1.92
C ALA A 35 -12.14 -40.45 -0.91
N GLY A 36 -13.46 -40.70 -0.92
CA GLY A 36 -14.11 -41.53 0.10
C GLY A 36 -13.90 -41.02 1.53
N TYR A 37 -13.56 -39.74 1.67
CA TYR A 37 -13.18 -39.13 2.94
C TYR A 37 -14.39 -39.01 3.87
N SER A 38 -14.27 -39.55 5.08
CA SER A 38 -15.26 -39.43 6.13
C SER A 38 -14.56 -39.03 7.42
N CYS A 39 -15.03 -37.93 8.00
CA CYS A 39 -14.54 -37.40 9.27
C CYS A 39 -15.74 -37.13 10.16
N ASP A 40 -15.66 -37.52 11.43
CA ASP A 40 -16.66 -37.17 12.44
C ASP A 40 -16.26 -35.82 13.07
N PRO A 41 -16.88 -34.70 12.66
CA PRO A 41 -16.49 -33.37 13.12
C PRO A 41 -16.82 -33.14 14.59
N THR A 42 -17.51 -34.07 15.26
CA THR A 42 -17.74 -34.00 16.72
C THR A 42 -16.54 -34.51 17.51
N LYS A 43 -15.75 -35.44 16.93
CA LYS A 43 -14.57 -36.03 17.55
C LYS A 43 -13.27 -35.39 17.08
N CYS A 44 -13.22 -34.97 15.82
CA CYS A 44 -12.07 -34.28 15.26
C CYS A 44 -12.19 -32.78 15.52
N LYS A 45 -11.63 -32.31 16.64
CA LYS A 45 -11.68 -30.92 17.09
C LYS A 45 -10.29 -30.32 17.19
N LEU A 46 -10.17 -29.06 16.75
CA LEU A 46 -9.00 -28.24 17.01
C LEU A 46 -8.71 -28.18 18.52
N PRO A 47 -7.44 -28.04 18.93
CA PRO A 47 -6.24 -27.88 18.10
C PRO A 47 -5.62 -29.19 17.62
N THR A 48 -6.11 -30.35 18.07
CA THR A 48 -5.44 -31.64 17.87
C THR A 48 -5.94 -32.43 16.67
N CYS A 49 -7.08 -32.05 16.08
CA CYS A 49 -7.65 -32.70 14.91
C CYS A 49 -8.51 -31.73 14.10
N ASN A 50 -8.34 -31.66 12.79
CA ASN A 50 -9.22 -30.90 11.91
C ASN A 50 -9.69 -31.78 10.74
N CYS A 51 -11.00 -31.79 10.48
CA CYS A 51 -11.53 -32.49 9.31
C CYS A 51 -11.12 -31.75 8.03
N ALA A 52 -10.81 -32.50 6.97
CA ALA A 52 -10.65 -31.94 5.65
C ALA A 52 -11.96 -31.26 5.25
N SER A 53 -11.86 -29.98 4.92
CA SER A 53 -12.97 -29.12 4.55
C SER A 53 -12.45 -28.10 3.54
N THR A 54 -13.29 -27.72 2.59
CA THR A 54 -13.07 -26.56 1.73
C THR A 54 -13.45 -25.25 2.43
N SER A 55 -14.04 -25.34 3.62
CA SER A 55 -14.30 -24.19 4.48
C SER A 55 -13.18 -24.07 5.52
N PRO A 56 -12.79 -22.84 5.89
CA PRO A 56 -11.75 -22.65 6.89
C PRO A 56 -12.15 -23.30 8.22
N PRO A 57 -11.19 -23.92 8.94
CA PRO A 57 -11.45 -24.58 10.22
C PRO A 57 -12.14 -23.62 11.19
N GLY A 58 -13.21 -24.05 11.87
CA GLY A 58 -13.91 -23.19 12.84
C GLY A 58 -14.97 -22.24 12.26
N GLY A 59 -15.30 -22.33 10.97
CA GLY A 59 -16.41 -21.56 10.37
C GLY A 59 -16.08 -20.08 10.16
N LEU A 60 -14.83 -19.80 9.81
CA LEU A 60 -14.27 -18.45 9.79
C LEU A 60 -14.66 -17.64 8.54
N SER A 61 -14.63 -16.31 8.71
CA SER A 61 -14.73 -15.32 7.63
C SER A 61 -13.34 -14.69 7.36
N PRO A 62 -12.94 -14.40 6.12
CA PRO A 62 -11.61 -13.91 5.73
C PRO A 62 -11.29 -12.44 6.14
N SER A 63 -11.84 -11.95 7.25
CA SER A 63 -11.87 -10.54 7.65
C SER A 63 -10.82 -10.15 8.72
N TYR A 64 -9.75 -10.93 8.86
CA TYR A 64 -8.79 -10.81 9.97
C TYR A 64 -8.08 -9.45 10.05
N THR A 65 -7.72 -8.89 8.89
CA THR A 65 -7.09 -7.57 8.80
C THR A 65 -8.05 -6.45 9.17
N LEU A 66 -9.33 -6.59 8.81
CA LEU A 66 -10.36 -5.62 9.14
C LEU A 66 -10.57 -5.57 10.66
N ASP A 67 -10.65 -6.73 11.32
CA ASP A 67 -10.71 -6.82 12.78
C ASP A 67 -9.49 -6.16 13.45
N ALA A 68 -8.29 -6.51 12.95
CA ALA A 68 -7.04 -6.01 13.49
C ALA A 68 -6.93 -4.48 13.43
N VAL A 69 -7.43 -3.84 12.37
CA VAL A 69 -7.34 -2.38 12.20
C VAL A 69 -8.56 -1.65 12.78
N ASN A 70 -9.78 -2.15 12.56
CA ASN A 70 -11.00 -1.48 13.01
C ASN A 70 -11.09 -1.38 14.53
N GLN A 71 -10.56 -2.34 15.27
CA GLN A 71 -10.48 -2.26 16.73
C GLN A 71 -9.70 -1.01 17.22
N PHE A 72 -8.86 -0.43 16.37
CA PHE A 72 -8.08 0.78 16.69
C PHE A 72 -8.60 2.04 16.02
N LEU A 73 -9.38 1.98 14.95
CA LEU A 73 -9.73 3.21 14.20
C LEU A 73 -11.23 3.48 14.11
N ALA A 74 -12.08 2.45 14.14
CA ALA A 74 -13.50 2.60 13.79
C ALA A 74 -14.29 3.53 14.75
N HIS A 75 -13.89 3.61 16.02
CA HIS A 75 -14.52 4.49 17.01
C HIS A 75 -13.86 5.86 17.16
N ARG A 76 -12.79 6.13 16.41
CA ARG A 76 -12.01 7.37 16.53
C ARG A 76 -12.44 8.39 15.49
N GLN A 77 -12.23 9.66 15.81
CA GLN A 77 -12.49 10.77 14.89
C GLN A 77 -11.35 11.77 14.99
N ASN A 78 -10.95 12.30 13.83
CA ASN A 78 -10.10 13.48 13.77
C ASN A 78 -10.90 14.73 14.19
N PRO A 79 -10.23 15.86 14.48
CA PRO A 79 -10.89 17.09 14.95
C PRO A 79 -12.01 17.64 14.05
N ASN A 80 -12.04 17.30 12.76
CA ASN A 80 -13.12 17.66 11.84
C ASN A 80 -14.30 16.67 11.82
N GLY A 81 -14.29 15.65 12.68
CA GLY A 81 -15.30 14.59 12.74
C GLY A 81 -15.11 13.48 11.70
N CYS A 82 -14.09 13.54 10.84
CA CYS A 82 -13.81 12.45 9.92
C CYS A 82 -13.19 11.26 10.65
N GLN A 83 -13.51 10.06 10.19
CA GLN A 83 -12.79 8.85 10.57
C GLN A 83 -11.31 8.94 10.15
N PRO A 84 -10.35 8.55 11.02
CA PRO A 84 -8.95 8.37 10.65
C PRO A 84 -8.77 7.55 9.38
N LYS A 85 -7.73 7.87 8.61
CA LYS A 85 -7.34 7.12 7.41
C LYS A 85 -5.93 6.58 7.57
N THR A 86 -5.68 5.44 6.95
CA THR A 86 -4.38 4.75 6.97
C THR A 86 -3.86 4.49 5.56
N THR A 87 -2.57 4.18 5.48
CA THR A 87 -1.92 3.67 4.27
C THR A 87 -1.75 2.17 4.41
N TYR A 88 -2.25 1.41 3.43
CA TYR A 88 -2.10 -0.04 3.34
C TYR A 88 -1.07 -0.38 2.26
N TYR A 89 0.12 -0.80 2.67
CA TYR A 89 1.13 -1.36 1.77
C TYR A 89 0.74 -2.82 1.47
N THR A 90 0.28 -3.05 0.24
CA THR A 90 -0.39 -4.30 -0.14
C THR A 90 0.52 -5.14 -1.04
N SER A 91 0.66 -6.43 -0.74
CA SER A 91 1.32 -7.41 -1.61
C SER A 91 0.32 -8.35 -2.27
N LEU A 92 0.71 -9.10 -3.30
CA LEU A 92 -0.19 -10.08 -3.92
C LEU A 92 -0.45 -11.28 -3.01
N ASN A 93 0.61 -11.84 -2.43
CA ASN A 93 0.50 -13.02 -1.58
C ASN A 93 -0.42 -12.73 -0.40
N PHE A 94 -1.42 -13.60 -0.22
CA PHE A 94 -2.39 -13.56 0.86
C PHE A 94 -3.34 -12.34 0.88
N THR A 95 -3.54 -11.65 -0.26
CA THR A 95 -4.44 -10.50 -0.37
C THR A 95 -5.87 -10.84 -0.78
N ASN A 96 -6.83 -10.49 0.07
CA ASN A 96 -8.23 -10.46 -0.31
C ASN A 96 -8.57 -9.12 -0.99
N TYR A 97 -8.68 -9.12 -2.32
CA TYR A 97 -8.84 -7.91 -3.12
C TYR A 97 -10.15 -7.14 -2.88
N THR A 98 -11.21 -7.81 -2.41
CA THR A 98 -12.44 -7.10 -2.01
C THR A 98 -12.19 -6.15 -0.84
N LEU A 99 -11.37 -6.54 0.14
CA LEU A 99 -11.04 -5.69 1.29
C LEU A 99 -10.19 -4.49 0.86
N VAL A 100 -9.28 -4.69 -0.09
CA VAL A 100 -8.50 -3.60 -0.70
C VAL A 100 -9.43 -2.59 -1.37
N THR A 101 -10.44 -3.08 -2.10
CA THR A 101 -11.47 -2.25 -2.75
C THR A 101 -12.25 -1.44 -1.72
N ASP A 102 -12.75 -2.10 -0.67
CA ASP A 102 -13.52 -1.49 0.42
C ASP A 102 -12.72 -0.40 1.14
N TRP A 103 -11.45 -0.67 1.48
CA TRP A 103 -10.62 0.31 2.19
C TRP A 103 -10.30 1.52 1.34
N PHE A 104 -10.02 1.33 0.05
CA PHE A 104 -9.83 2.44 -0.88
C PHE A 104 -11.09 3.31 -0.97
N VAL A 105 -12.26 2.69 -1.09
CA VAL A 105 -13.54 3.41 -1.19
C VAL A 105 -13.94 4.07 0.12
N ALA A 106 -13.50 3.52 1.26
CA ALA A 106 -13.58 4.15 2.56
C ALA A 106 -12.59 5.33 2.73
N GLY A 107 -11.77 5.65 1.72
CA GLY A 107 -10.85 6.78 1.70
C GLY A 107 -9.46 6.49 2.27
N ASN A 108 -9.12 5.23 2.51
CA ASN A 108 -7.75 4.86 2.86
C ASN A 108 -6.86 4.86 1.62
N GLU A 109 -5.56 4.97 1.84
CA GLU A 109 -4.57 4.88 0.78
C GLU A 109 -4.17 3.42 0.59
N ILE A 110 -4.10 2.99 -0.67
CA ILE A 110 -3.52 1.70 -1.06
C ILE A 110 -2.19 1.98 -1.74
N ALA A 111 -1.12 1.42 -1.19
CA ALA A 111 0.25 1.56 -1.66
C ALA A 111 0.83 0.19 -2.01
N ASP A 112 1.89 0.18 -2.81
CA ASP A 112 2.51 -1.03 -3.32
C ASP A 112 3.53 -1.62 -2.31
N HIS A 113 3.52 -2.95 -2.18
CA HIS A 113 4.45 -3.71 -1.35
C HIS A 113 4.99 -4.97 -2.06
N THR A 114 5.16 -4.91 -3.39
CA THR A 114 5.58 -6.01 -4.30
C THR A 114 4.57 -7.15 -4.42
N MET A 115 4.72 -8.04 -5.40
CA MET A 115 3.82 -9.19 -5.53
C MET A 115 4.11 -10.22 -4.44
N THR A 116 5.36 -10.66 -4.33
CA THR A 116 5.72 -11.83 -3.52
C THR A 116 6.47 -11.51 -2.23
N HIS A 117 6.52 -10.23 -1.84
CA HIS A 117 7.14 -9.74 -0.60
C HIS A 117 8.66 -10.02 -0.56
N VAL A 118 9.37 -9.56 -1.60
CA VAL A 118 10.83 -9.70 -1.73
C VAL A 118 11.57 -8.37 -1.48
N GLY A 119 12.69 -8.44 -0.77
CA GLY A 119 13.59 -7.30 -0.56
C GLY A 119 14.49 -7.04 -1.77
N ASP A 120 14.98 -5.80 -1.90
CA ASP A 120 15.61 -5.26 -3.12
C ASP A 120 14.86 -5.70 -4.40
N PRO A 121 13.56 -5.36 -4.49
CA PRO A 121 12.69 -6.02 -5.46
C PRO A 121 13.06 -5.65 -6.90
N PRO A 122 13.07 -6.62 -7.82
CA PRO A 122 13.15 -6.33 -9.23
C PRO A 122 11.89 -5.60 -9.73
N VAL A 123 11.99 -5.00 -10.93
CA VAL A 123 10.97 -4.09 -11.47
C VAL A 123 9.63 -4.78 -11.76
N ASP A 124 9.66 -6.07 -12.08
CA ASP A 124 8.50 -6.90 -12.35
C ASP A 124 7.65 -7.18 -11.10
N GLU A 125 8.27 -7.32 -9.94
CA GLU A 125 7.59 -7.41 -8.64
C GLU A 125 6.76 -6.16 -8.33
N ILE A 126 7.33 -4.98 -8.61
CA ILE A 126 6.67 -3.69 -8.40
C ILE A 126 5.55 -3.50 -9.43
N ASN A 127 5.86 -3.65 -10.72
CA ASN A 127 4.89 -3.43 -11.78
C ASN A 127 3.77 -4.48 -11.77
N GLY A 128 4.09 -5.72 -11.43
CA GLY A 128 3.12 -6.80 -11.31
C GLY A 128 2.06 -6.48 -10.27
N ASN A 129 2.46 -5.92 -9.13
CA ASN A 129 1.53 -5.62 -8.05
C ASN A 129 0.61 -4.44 -8.40
N LEU A 130 1.13 -3.40 -9.07
CA LEU A 130 0.29 -2.35 -9.67
C LEU A 130 -0.80 -2.92 -10.59
N ILE A 131 -0.42 -3.88 -11.45
CA ILE A 131 -1.33 -4.56 -12.37
C ILE A 131 -2.38 -5.37 -11.60
N ALA A 132 -1.96 -6.16 -10.61
CA ALA A 132 -2.85 -6.99 -9.81
C ALA A 132 -3.83 -6.15 -8.98
N LEU A 133 -3.37 -5.06 -8.33
CA LEU A 133 -4.22 -4.14 -7.57
C LEU A 133 -5.27 -3.45 -8.46
N ASN A 134 -4.89 -3.02 -9.67
CA ASN A 134 -5.86 -2.47 -10.62
C ASN A 134 -6.83 -3.53 -11.14
N ALA A 135 -6.33 -4.70 -11.52
CA ALA A 135 -7.15 -5.73 -12.15
C ALA A 135 -8.09 -6.39 -11.13
N LEU A 136 -7.61 -6.74 -9.94
CA LEU A 136 -8.32 -7.60 -8.99
C LEU A 136 -8.97 -6.82 -7.85
N ALA A 137 -8.47 -5.64 -7.49
CA ALA A 137 -9.11 -4.73 -6.52
C ALA A 137 -9.68 -3.45 -7.15
N GLY A 138 -9.46 -3.22 -8.46
CA GLY A 138 -10.00 -2.04 -9.12
C GLY A 138 -9.46 -0.75 -8.54
N ILE A 139 -8.22 -0.72 -8.06
CA ILE A 139 -7.61 0.52 -7.60
C ILE A 139 -7.11 1.29 -8.83
N PRO A 140 -7.48 2.56 -9.02
CA PRO A 140 -6.98 3.33 -10.15
C PRO A 140 -5.47 3.50 -10.02
N LEU A 141 -4.74 3.33 -11.13
CA LEU A 141 -3.29 3.36 -11.12
C LEU A 141 -2.76 4.74 -10.67
N LYS A 142 -3.44 5.84 -11.03
CA LYS A 142 -3.09 7.18 -10.53
C LYS A 142 -3.24 7.36 -9.01
N SER A 143 -3.94 6.45 -8.34
CA SER A 143 -4.14 6.48 -6.89
C SER A 143 -3.13 5.62 -6.14
N ILE A 144 -2.40 4.73 -6.82
CA ILE A 144 -1.32 3.93 -6.22
C ILE A 144 -0.03 4.74 -6.36
N ILE A 145 0.19 5.65 -5.42
CA ILE A 145 1.27 6.65 -5.49
C ILE A 145 2.44 6.35 -4.55
N GLY A 146 2.25 5.45 -3.58
CA GLY A 146 3.21 5.10 -2.56
C GLY A 146 3.78 3.69 -2.73
N PHE A 147 5.00 3.50 -2.25
CA PHE A 147 5.67 2.21 -2.17
C PHE A 147 6.34 2.03 -0.81
N ARG A 148 6.47 0.78 -0.38
CA ARG A 148 7.39 0.37 0.71
C ARG A 148 8.05 -0.95 0.32
N ALA A 149 9.36 -1.04 0.48
CA ALA A 149 10.10 -2.26 0.23
C ALA A 149 9.83 -3.30 1.33
N PRO A 150 9.58 -4.57 0.97
CA PRO A 150 9.56 -5.68 1.92
C PRO A 150 10.83 -5.72 2.79
N PHE A 151 10.64 -6.01 4.08
CA PHE A 151 11.72 -6.02 5.09
C PHE A 151 12.47 -4.69 5.25
N LEU A 152 11.96 -3.59 4.68
CA LEU A 152 12.67 -2.32 4.56
C LEU A 152 14.01 -2.47 3.81
N ASN A 153 14.13 -3.51 2.99
CA ASN A 153 15.34 -3.80 2.23
C ASN A 153 15.18 -3.19 0.84
N TYR A 154 15.77 -2.02 0.63
CA TYR A 154 15.75 -1.29 -0.63
C TYR A 154 17.18 -0.88 -1.04
N SER A 155 17.35 -0.58 -2.32
CA SER A 155 18.59 -0.07 -2.88
C SER A 155 18.36 1.22 -3.66
N VAL A 156 19.45 1.89 -4.04
CA VAL A 156 19.42 2.99 -5.00
C VAL A 156 18.76 2.58 -6.33
N ASN A 157 18.88 1.31 -6.73
CA ASN A 157 18.22 0.79 -7.91
C ASN A 157 16.72 0.63 -7.70
N THR A 158 16.28 0.22 -6.51
CA THR A 158 14.86 0.24 -6.12
C THR A 158 14.30 1.66 -6.27
N LEU A 159 14.95 2.68 -5.68
CA LEU A 159 14.48 4.08 -5.77
C LEU A 159 14.40 4.58 -7.22
N LYS A 160 15.40 4.26 -8.05
CA LYS A 160 15.38 4.60 -9.49
C LYS A 160 14.27 3.87 -10.24
N ALA A 161 14.01 2.61 -9.90
CA ALA A 161 12.93 1.82 -10.50
C ALA A 161 11.57 2.42 -10.13
N LEU A 162 11.35 2.79 -8.87
CA LEU A 162 10.13 3.47 -8.41
C LEU A 162 9.94 4.81 -9.10
N TYR A 163 11.01 5.59 -9.28
CA TYR A 163 10.96 6.85 -10.02
C TYR A 163 10.65 6.66 -11.52
N ALA A 164 11.24 5.64 -12.15
CA ALA A 164 10.97 5.32 -13.56
C ALA A 164 9.54 4.78 -13.75
N ALA A 165 9.09 3.94 -12.81
CA ALA A 165 7.72 3.54 -12.62
C ALA A 165 6.90 4.62 -11.91
N GLY A 166 7.40 5.87 -11.87
CA GLY A 166 7.03 7.11 -11.17
C GLY A 166 5.92 7.06 -10.16
N PHE A 167 6.14 6.24 -9.14
CA PHE A 167 5.63 6.49 -7.81
C PHE A 167 5.90 7.92 -7.40
N THR A 168 5.07 8.44 -6.52
CA THR A 168 5.25 9.79 -5.97
C THR A 168 6.14 9.75 -4.73
N TYR A 169 6.06 8.67 -3.95
CA TYR A 169 6.89 8.52 -2.76
C TYR A 169 7.31 7.07 -2.47
N ASP A 170 8.44 6.92 -1.80
CA ASP A 170 8.85 5.72 -1.06
C ASP A 170 8.74 5.98 0.46
N SER A 171 8.50 4.92 1.23
CA SER A 171 8.51 4.93 2.69
C SER A 171 9.19 3.67 3.21
N SER A 172 10.45 3.49 2.81
CA SER A 172 11.28 2.35 3.20
C SER A 172 12.42 2.76 4.13
N SER A 173 12.83 4.03 4.12
CA SER A 173 13.95 4.47 4.95
C SER A 173 13.58 4.63 6.42
N ALA A 174 14.54 4.42 7.33
CA ALA A 174 14.34 4.63 8.75
C ALA A 174 14.76 6.04 9.19
N SER A 175 14.06 6.55 10.21
CA SER A 175 14.52 7.67 11.03
C SER A 175 14.80 7.12 12.43
N ALA A 176 16.07 6.84 12.72
CA ALA A 176 16.52 6.07 13.87
C ALA A 176 17.29 6.91 14.91
N ILE A 177 17.29 8.24 14.79
CA ILE A 177 17.88 9.17 15.76
C ILE A 177 16.79 10.10 16.29
N ALA A 178 16.61 10.11 17.62
CA ALA A 178 15.55 10.88 18.28
C ALA A 178 15.55 12.36 17.89
N VAL A 179 14.36 12.96 17.74
CA VAL A 179 14.17 14.38 17.36
C VAL A 179 14.81 15.38 18.34
N THR A 180 15.11 14.93 19.56
CA THR A 180 15.78 15.74 20.59
C THR A 180 17.30 15.78 20.41
N ASP A 181 17.86 14.91 19.57
CA ASP A 181 19.28 14.91 19.24
C ASP A 181 19.60 16.03 18.22
N PRO A 182 20.65 16.86 18.43
CA PRO A 182 21.05 17.88 17.47
C PRO A 182 21.41 17.35 16.07
N GLY A 183 21.82 16.09 15.96
CA GLY A 183 22.15 15.39 14.71
C GLY A 183 21.06 14.44 14.23
N THR A 184 19.80 14.66 14.63
CA THR A 184 18.65 13.82 14.26
C THR A 184 18.50 13.64 12.74
N ASP A 185 18.07 12.45 12.35
CA ASP A 185 17.64 12.08 11.01
C ASP A 185 16.10 12.04 10.86
N ALA A 186 15.38 12.48 11.90
CA ALA A 186 13.93 12.66 11.88
C ALA A 186 13.57 13.92 11.09
N TYR A 187 13.83 13.86 9.79
CA TYR A 187 13.41 14.87 8.82
C TYR A 187 11.93 14.72 8.53
N TRP A 188 11.22 15.84 8.35
CA TRP A 188 9.93 15.80 7.64
C TRP A 188 10.11 15.13 6.27
N PRO A 189 9.06 14.52 5.67
CA PRO A 189 9.16 13.99 4.32
C PRO A 189 9.77 14.99 3.35
N TYR A 190 10.64 14.53 2.47
CA TYR A 190 11.44 15.39 1.60
C TYR A 190 11.55 14.79 0.21
N THR A 191 11.85 15.63 -0.78
CA THR A 191 12.12 15.14 -2.13
C THR A 191 13.58 14.77 -2.32
N LEU A 192 13.81 13.78 -3.17
CA LEU A 192 15.12 13.32 -3.56
C LEU A 192 15.75 14.18 -4.67
N ASP A 193 15.28 15.42 -4.89
CA ASP A 193 15.95 16.40 -5.76
C ASP A 193 17.42 16.59 -5.37
N ASN A 194 17.74 16.44 -4.08
CA ASN A 194 19.09 16.51 -3.53
C ASN A 194 19.55 15.20 -2.90
N GLY A 195 18.93 14.07 -3.28
CA GLY A 195 19.24 12.71 -2.82
C GLY A 195 18.78 12.36 -1.41
N MET A 196 19.15 11.15 -0.96
CA MET A 196 18.74 10.60 0.33
C MET A 196 19.44 11.32 1.49
N ALA A 197 18.68 11.55 2.56
CA ALA A 197 19.18 12.04 3.84
C ALA A 197 19.16 10.97 4.94
N ASN A 198 18.27 9.98 4.83
CA ASN A 198 18.14 8.82 5.72
C ASN A 198 18.93 7.63 5.19
N ASP A 199 19.30 6.71 6.10
CA ASP A 199 19.97 5.42 5.85
C ASP A 199 21.21 5.47 4.97
N CYS A 200 21.84 6.63 4.79
CA CYS A 200 22.79 6.75 3.69
C CYS A 200 24.03 5.86 3.86
N LEU A 201 24.35 5.53 5.12
CA LEU A 201 25.43 4.63 5.51
C LEU A 201 25.05 3.15 5.42
N ASP A 202 23.76 2.83 5.47
CA ASP A 202 23.22 1.47 5.42
C ASP A 202 22.88 1.06 3.98
N VAL A 203 22.43 2.00 3.16
CA VAL A 203 22.14 1.79 1.73
C VAL A 203 23.31 2.26 0.88
N ALA A 204 24.00 1.30 0.26
CA ALA A 204 25.13 1.59 -0.62
C ALA A 204 24.78 2.63 -1.69
N ASP A 205 25.71 3.55 -1.95
CA ASP A 205 25.61 4.62 -2.96
C ASP A 205 24.50 5.67 -2.75
N SER A 206 23.90 5.75 -1.57
CA SER A 206 22.86 6.74 -1.24
C SER A 206 23.36 7.98 -0.47
N CYS A 207 24.58 7.96 0.06
CA CYS A 207 25.17 9.18 0.65
C CYS A 207 25.55 10.24 -0.40
N LYS A 208 25.85 11.45 0.09
CA LYS A 208 26.37 12.59 -0.71
C LYS A 208 25.38 13.08 -1.77
N GLY A 209 24.10 13.08 -1.41
CA GLY A 209 23.01 13.57 -2.25
C GLY A 209 22.74 12.67 -3.45
N GLN A 210 22.76 11.36 -3.24
CA GLN A 210 22.41 10.35 -4.25
C GLN A 210 21.26 9.45 -3.76
N PRO A 211 20.50 8.83 -4.66
CA PRO A 211 20.31 9.25 -6.05
C PRO A 211 19.54 10.57 -6.11
N ALA A 212 19.88 11.46 -7.05
CA ALA A 212 19.05 12.63 -7.31
C ALA A 212 17.84 12.25 -8.20
N LEU A 213 16.64 12.27 -7.63
CA LEU A 213 15.37 11.90 -8.28
C LEU A 213 14.34 13.04 -8.09
N PRO A 214 14.35 14.06 -8.96
CA PRO A 214 13.55 15.28 -8.78
C PRO A 214 12.04 15.02 -8.68
N GLY A 215 11.43 15.55 -7.62
CA GLY A 215 10.01 15.42 -7.31
C GLY A 215 9.57 14.06 -6.74
N PHE A 216 10.49 13.11 -6.57
CA PHE A 216 10.22 11.85 -5.87
C PHE A 216 10.42 12.04 -4.37
N TRP A 217 9.44 11.67 -3.56
CA TRP A 217 9.48 11.90 -2.12
C TRP A 217 9.96 10.68 -1.35
N GLU A 218 10.69 10.92 -0.27
CA GLU A 218 10.95 9.95 0.77
C GLU A 218 10.11 10.31 2.00
N PHE A 219 9.46 9.30 2.58
CA PHE A 219 8.68 9.38 3.80
C PHE A 219 9.38 8.53 4.87
N PRO A 220 10.31 9.13 5.64
CA PRO A 220 11.06 8.39 6.64
C PRO A 220 10.15 7.70 7.65
N MET A 221 10.52 6.49 8.02
CA MET A 221 9.84 5.73 9.03
C MET A 221 10.40 6.09 10.41
N TYR A 222 9.71 6.97 11.13
CA TYR A 222 10.13 7.44 12.46
C TYR A 222 10.04 6.33 13.52
N ALA A 223 11.17 6.02 14.14
CA ALA A 223 11.23 5.07 15.24
C ALA A 223 10.80 5.68 16.58
N TYR A 224 10.43 4.79 17.50
CA TYR A 224 10.25 5.06 18.92
C TYR A 224 11.53 4.78 19.70
N PHE A 225 11.72 5.48 20.82
CA PHE A 225 12.93 5.37 21.64
C PHE A 225 12.60 5.06 23.09
N ASP A 226 13.07 3.92 23.60
CA ASP A 226 13.02 3.58 25.02
C ASP A 226 14.03 4.38 25.86
N ASN A 227 14.12 4.11 27.17
CA ASN A 227 14.98 4.88 28.09
C ASN A 227 16.50 4.75 27.79
N ARG A 228 16.90 3.90 26.85
CA ARG A 228 18.28 3.77 26.34
C ARG A 228 18.57 4.73 25.18
N GLY A 229 17.61 5.54 24.75
CA GLY A 229 17.78 6.50 23.65
C GLY A 229 18.10 5.79 22.33
N ALA A 230 19.14 6.22 21.62
CA ALA A 230 19.55 5.63 20.35
C ALA A 230 19.90 4.12 20.40
N ALA A 231 20.18 3.57 21.59
CA ALA A 231 20.39 2.12 21.77
C ALA A 231 19.08 1.35 22.02
N GLY A 232 17.95 2.04 22.04
CA GLY A 232 16.60 1.54 22.34
C GLY A 232 15.59 1.92 21.27
N THR A 233 15.98 1.80 20.01
CA THR A 233 15.16 2.14 18.83
C THR A 233 14.16 1.01 18.51
N HIS A 234 12.90 1.36 18.30
CA HIS A 234 11.78 0.47 18.00
C HIS A 234 10.98 1.00 16.81
N LEU A 235 10.89 0.25 15.71
CA LEU A 235 10.33 0.80 14.46
C LEU A 235 9.03 0.13 14.02
N MET A 236 9.07 -1.18 13.79
CA MET A 236 7.94 -1.95 13.28
C MET A 236 7.38 -2.84 14.38
N ASP A 237 6.07 -2.79 14.61
CA ASP A 237 5.41 -3.51 15.71
C ASP A 237 6.11 -3.32 17.06
N PRO A 238 6.29 -2.08 17.57
CA PRO A 238 7.10 -1.77 18.75
C PRO A 238 6.73 -2.58 20.02
N TRP A 239 5.49 -3.05 20.12
CA TRP A 239 5.00 -3.93 21.19
C TRP A 239 5.49 -5.38 21.12
N LEU A 240 6.19 -5.79 20.07
CA LEU A 240 6.85 -7.11 20.00
C LEU A 240 8.29 -7.05 20.47
N ASP A 241 8.85 -5.85 20.64
CA ASP A 241 10.23 -5.66 21.07
C ASP A 241 10.38 -5.68 22.59
N ASN A 242 11.59 -6.04 23.04
CA ASN A 242 11.96 -5.91 24.43
C ASN A 242 12.36 -4.47 24.76
N ALA A 243 11.48 -3.77 25.48
CA ALA A 243 11.75 -2.43 25.97
C ALA A 243 12.91 -2.41 26.99
N ASN A 244 13.67 -1.32 27.00
CA ASN A 244 14.73 -0.99 27.96
C ASN A 244 15.86 -2.02 28.05
N GLY A 245 16.05 -2.85 27.01
CA GLY A 245 17.09 -3.89 26.98
C GLY A 245 16.75 -5.11 27.84
N GLU A 246 15.49 -5.23 28.24
CA GLU A 246 14.99 -6.37 29.00
C GLU A 246 14.88 -7.63 28.15
N SER A 247 14.50 -8.75 28.78
CA SER A 247 14.37 -10.06 28.10
C SER A 247 12.93 -10.43 27.72
N LYS A 248 11.95 -9.57 28.03
CA LYS A 248 10.53 -9.82 27.81
C LYS A 248 9.82 -8.54 27.36
N ILE A 249 8.80 -8.73 26.53
CA ILE A 249 7.83 -7.70 26.16
C ILE A 249 7.16 -7.15 27.44
N ASN A 250 7.00 -5.83 27.49
CA ASN A 250 6.36 -5.12 28.59
C ASN A 250 5.51 -3.97 28.05
N ASP A 251 4.20 -4.19 27.93
CA ASP A 251 3.24 -3.20 27.43
C ASP A 251 3.27 -1.87 28.21
N THR A 252 3.58 -1.88 29.51
CA THR A 252 3.66 -0.63 30.29
C THR A 252 4.86 0.20 29.86
N ALA A 253 6.03 -0.43 29.72
CA ALA A 253 7.23 0.24 29.23
C ALA A 253 7.06 0.69 27.76
N THR A 254 6.40 -0.13 26.94
CA THR A 254 6.05 0.24 25.56
C THR A 254 5.18 1.49 25.51
N LEU A 255 4.11 1.54 26.31
CA LEU A 255 3.25 2.71 26.39
C LEU A 255 4.03 3.97 26.81
N GLU A 256 4.90 3.85 27.82
CA GLU A 256 5.70 4.96 28.33
C GLU A 256 6.61 5.54 27.26
N TYR A 257 7.38 4.71 26.56
CA TYR A 257 8.29 5.21 25.53
C TYR A 257 7.56 5.74 24.30
N MET A 258 6.41 5.15 23.95
CA MET A 258 5.59 5.62 22.83
C MET A 258 5.05 7.02 23.12
N LYS A 259 4.54 7.25 24.34
CA LYS A 259 4.10 8.58 24.80
C LYS A 259 5.27 9.57 24.88
N SER A 260 6.42 9.16 25.39
CA SER A 260 7.61 10.02 25.46
C SER A 260 8.07 10.48 24.08
N THR A 261 8.25 9.54 23.15
CA THR A 261 8.63 9.85 21.76
C THR A 261 7.60 10.76 21.11
N PHE A 262 6.30 10.50 21.29
CA PHE A 262 5.24 11.38 20.80
C PHE A 262 5.41 12.81 21.32
N MET A 263 5.66 12.99 22.62
CA MET A 263 5.82 14.32 23.21
C MET A 263 7.06 15.04 22.69
N ASP A 264 8.13 14.31 22.39
CA ASP A 264 9.35 14.88 21.79
C ASP A 264 9.06 15.47 20.41
N HIS A 265 8.31 14.75 19.55
CA HIS A 265 7.84 15.29 18.28
C HIS A 265 6.88 16.46 18.48
N TYR A 266 5.88 16.29 19.34
CA TYR A 266 4.79 17.25 19.56
C TYR A 266 5.27 18.61 20.11
N ASN A 267 6.25 18.59 21.00
CA ASN A 267 6.87 19.78 21.60
C ASN A 267 8.02 20.35 20.76
N GLY A 268 8.55 19.56 19.82
CA GLY A 268 9.61 19.96 18.90
C GLY A 268 9.06 20.52 17.58
N ASN A 269 9.66 20.08 16.47
CA ASN A 269 9.31 20.54 15.12
C ASN A 269 8.13 19.79 14.49
N ARG A 270 7.44 18.94 15.27
CA ARG A 270 6.22 18.22 14.89
C ARG A 270 6.37 17.32 13.68
N GLN A 271 7.57 16.80 13.42
CA GLN A 271 7.76 15.76 12.42
C GLN A 271 6.73 14.65 12.63
N PRO A 272 6.22 14.01 11.56
CA PRO A 272 5.24 12.96 11.69
C PRO A 272 5.72 11.87 12.65
N ILE A 273 4.77 11.18 13.25
CA ILE A 273 5.03 9.95 14.01
C ILE A 273 4.20 8.85 13.37
N GLY A 274 4.83 7.71 13.12
CA GLY A 274 4.17 6.59 12.46
C GLY A 274 3.98 5.41 13.39
N LEU A 275 2.82 4.77 13.28
CA LEU A 275 2.56 3.45 13.84
C LEU A 275 2.58 2.43 12.70
N TYR A 276 3.69 1.72 12.56
CA TYR A 276 3.85 0.71 11.53
C TYR A 276 3.60 -0.68 12.12
N THR A 277 2.71 -1.44 11.51
CA THR A 277 2.30 -2.75 12.03
C THR A 277 1.96 -3.75 10.95
N HIS A 278 2.16 -5.03 11.27
CA HIS A 278 1.55 -6.13 10.55
C HIS A 278 0.24 -6.56 11.24
N PRO A 279 -0.92 -6.51 10.54
CA PRO A 279 -2.23 -6.85 11.12
C PRO A 279 -2.30 -8.23 11.76
N VAL A 280 -1.51 -9.20 11.27
CA VAL A 280 -1.46 -10.56 11.81
C VAL A 280 -1.10 -10.59 13.29
N HIS A 281 -0.28 -9.66 13.78
CA HIS A 281 0.17 -9.63 15.19
C HIS A 281 -0.90 -9.13 16.16
N LEU A 282 -1.96 -8.49 15.66
CA LEU A 282 -3.02 -7.87 16.47
C LEU A 282 -4.41 -8.39 16.13
N SER A 283 -4.54 -9.26 15.14
CA SER A 283 -5.83 -9.85 14.77
C SER A 283 -6.31 -10.83 15.83
N THR A 284 -7.51 -10.60 16.36
CA THR A 284 -8.12 -11.50 17.35
C THR A 284 -8.81 -12.70 16.72
N THR A 285 -8.88 -12.69 15.39
CA THR A 285 -9.63 -13.64 14.58
C THR A 285 -8.71 -14.53 13.74
N TYR A 286 -7.44 -14.16 13.54
CA TYR A 286 -6.49 -14.93 12.73
C TYR A 286 -6.11 -16.27 13.40
N PRO A 287 -6.30 -17.43 12.73
CA PRO A 287 -6.04 -18.74 13.32
C PRO A 287 -4.58 -18.96 13.73
N GLY A 288 -4.38 -19.57 14.90
CA GLY A 288 -3.05 -19.89 15.41
C GLY A 288 -2.29 -18.69 15.98
N VAL A 289 -2.86 -17.48 15.88
CA VAL A 289 -2.35 -16.29 16.54
C VAL A 289 -3.29 -15.92 17.68
N ASN A 290 -2.73 -15.69 18.86
CA ASN A 290 -3.46 -15.22 20.03
C ASN A 290 -2.80 -13.91 20.48
N PRO A 291 -3.25 -12.75 19.95
CA PRO A 291 -2.66 -11.48 20.35
C PRO A 291 -2.92 -11.23 21.84
N SER A 292 -2.00 -10.54 22.49
CA SER A 292 -2.16 -10.15 23.89
C SER A 292 -3.25 -9.08 24.01
N ASN A 293 -4.32 -9.37 24.77
CA ASN A 293 -5.33 -8.37 25.11
C ASN A 293 -4.72 -7.15 25.82
N SER A 294 -3.66 -7.36 26.61
CA SER A 294 -2.92 -6.27 27.25
C SER A 294 -2.27 -5.36 26.20
N THR A 295 -1.70 -5.93 25.14
CA THR A 295 -1.07 -5.19 24.04
C THR A 295 -2.11 -4.42 23.23
N ILE A 296 -3.24 -5.04 22.88
CA ILE A 296 -4.36 -4.36 22.20
C ILE A 296 -4.88 -3.18 23.04
N ASN A 297 -5.06 -3.38 24.34
CA ASN A 297 -5.49 -2.32 25.26
C ASN A 297 -4.45 -1.21 25.37
N MET A 298 -3.16 -1.55 25.38
CA MET A 298 -2.06 -0.59 25.41
C MET A 298 -2.06 0.31 24.17
N ILE A 299 -2.18 -0.28 22.97
CA ILE A 299 -2.23 0.50 21.71
C ILE A 299 -3.44 1.43 21.70
N ASN A 300 -4.61 0.94 22.12
CA ASN A 300 -5.80 1.79 22.28
C ASN A 300 -5.56 2.92 23.29
N THR A 301 -4.93 2.63 24.43
CA THR A 301 -4.60 3.64 25.44
C THR A 301 -3.64 4.69 24.90
N PHE A 302 -2.67 4.32 24.07
CA PHE A 302 -1.78 5.26 23.40
C PHE A 302 -2.56 6.15 22.43
N LEU A 303 -3.37 5.57 21.56
CA LEU A 303 -4.16 6.31 20.55
C LEU A 303 -5.18 7.26 21.19
N ASP A 304 -5.89 6.83 22.24
CA ASP A 304 -6.83 7.67 22.98
C ASP A 304 -6.10 8.86 23.61
N TRP A 305 -5.00 8.60 24.31
CA TRP A 305 -4.18 9.64 24.92
C TRP A 305 -3.60 10.62 23.88
N ALA A 306 -3.19 10.14 22.71
CA ALA A 306 -2.66 10.99 21.65
C ALA A 306 -3.76 11.91 21.06
N GLN A 307 -4.99 11.40 20.90
CA GLN A 307 -6.12 12.20 20.41
C GLN A 307 -6.64 13.21 21.43
N GLU A 308 -6.37 13.05 22.71
CA GLU A 308 -6.63 14.07 23.74
C GLU A 308 -5.70 15.29 23.60
N GLN A 309 -4.56 15.15 22.92
CA GLN A 309 -3.64 16.27 22.71
C GLN A 309 -4.21 17.23 21.64
N SER A 310 -4.00 18.52 21.85
CA SER A 310 -4.54 19.54 20.95
C SER A 310 -3.92 19.46 19.55
N ASN A 311 -4.76 19.49 18.53
CA ASN A 311 -4.36 19.52 17.11
C ASN A 311 -3.60 18.27 16.63
N VAL A 312 -3.97 17.10 17.13
CA VAL A 312 -3.47 15.81 16.63
C VAL A 312 -4.44 15.22 15.61
N TRP A 313 -3.89 14.68 14.54
CA TRP A 313 -4.63 14.07 13.44
C TRP A 313 -3.99 12.73 13.09
N ILE A 314 -4.83 11.71 12.90
CA ILE A 314 -4.42 10.42 12.35
C ILE A 314 -4.79 10.41 10.86
N ILE A 315 -3.78 10.43 10.01
CA ILE A 315 -3.91 10.58 8.56
C ILE A 315 -3.07 9.54 7.82
N ASN A 316 -3.39 9.31 6.55
CA ASN A 316 -2.56 8.51 5.65
C ASN A 316 -1.45 9.35 4.99
N ASN A 317 -0.53 8.70 4.28
CA ASN A 317 0.59 9.38 3.63
C ASN A 317 0.15 10.26 2.45
N ALA A 318 -0.87 9.87 1.69
CA ALA A 318 -1.46 10.73 0.66
C ALA A 318 -1.98 12.06 1.22
N GLN A 319 -2.64 12.05 2.39
CA GLN A 319 -3.11 13.24 3.09
C GLN A 319 -1.93 14.10 3.57
N LEU A 320 -0.92 13.47 4.17
CA LEU A 320 0.30 14.16 4.58
C LEU A 320 0.97 14.84 3.39
N LEU A 321 1.15 14.13 2.27
CA LEU A 321 1.70 14.68 1.03
C LEU A 321 0.90 15.87 0.52
N ALA A 322 -0.42 15.72 0.42
CA ALA A 322 -1.30 16.78 -0.09
C ALA A 322 -1.22 18.05 0.77
N TRP A 323 -1.11 17.90 2.09
CA TRP A 323 -0.88 19.02 2.99
C TRP A 323 0.52 19.61 2.80
N MET A 324 1.57 18.79 2.73
CA MET A 324 2.95 19.29 2.57
C MET A 324 3.18 20.04 1.26
N GLN A 325 2.48 19.65 0.18
CA GLN A 325 2.52 20.35 -1.11
C GLN A 325 1.83 21.72 -1.09
N ASN A 326 0.90 21.94 -0.15
CA ASN A 326 0.18 23.20 0.03
C ASN A 326 -0.18 23.39 1.51
N PRO A 327 0.81 23.71 2.37
CA PRO A 327 0.63 23.67 3.81
C PRO A 327 -0.41 24.70 4.26
N LYS A 328 -1.37 24.22 5.04
CA LYS A 328 -2.43 25.02 5.66
C LYS A 328 -2.29 25.01 7.17
N SER A 329 -2.69 26.11 7.80
CA SER A 329 -2.88 26.14 9.24
C SER A 329 -3.98 25.15 9.62
N ILE A 330 -4.03 24.70 10.88
CA ILE A 330 -5.10 23.82 11.37
C ILE A 330 -6.49 24.43 11.15
N ALA A 331 -6.61 25.76 11.24
CA ALA A 331 -7.87 26.47 11.03
C ALA A 331 -8.32 26.47 9.55
N ASP A 332 -7.40 26.19 8.61
CA ASP A 332 -7.65 26.18 7.17
C ASP A 332 -7.55 24.76 6.56
N LEU A 333 -7.48 23.70 7.38
CA LEU A 333 -7.35 22.32 6.89
C LEU A 333 -8.57 21.86 6.09
N ASP A 334 -9.74 22.46 6.31
CA ASP A 334 -10.96 22.23 5.53
C ASP A 334 -10.84 22.69 4.07
N GLN A 335 -9.87 23.57 3.76
CA GLN A 335 -9.52 23.99 2.40
C GLN A 335 -8.65 22.97 1.67
N VAL A 336 -8.09 21.97 2.38
CA VAL A 336 -7.33 20.87 1.76
C VAL A 336 -8.30 19.76 1.41
N ASP A 337 -8.53 19.52 0.12
CA ASP A 337 -9.53 18.54 -0.33
C ASP A 337 -9.31 17.13 0.25
N ALA A 338 -8.04 16.72 0.44
CA ALA A 338 -7.68 15.43 1.02
C ALA A 338 -8.14 15.25 2.50
N PHE A 339 -8.42 16.35 3.22
CA PHE A 339 -8.86 16.32 4.62
C PHE A 339 -10.38 16.38 4.76
N LYS A 340 -11.13 16.59 3.68
CA LYS A 340 -12.59 16.60 3.72
C LYS A 340 -13.14 15.19 3.95
N CYS A 341 -14.21 15.06 4.72
CA CYS A 341 -14.91 13.78 4.84
C CYS A 341 -15.66 13.51 3.52
N SER A 342 -15.02 12.78 2.60
CA SER A 342 -15.66 12.37 1.35
C SER A 342 -16.16 10.94 1.47
N THR A 343 -17.47 10.76 1.32
CA THR A 343 -18.06 9.44 1.04
C THR A 343 -18.61 9.46 -0.38
N PRO A 344 -18.23 8.52 -1.26
CA PRO A 344 -18.78 8.45 -2.60
C PRO A 344 -20.32 8.35 -2.56
N GLN A 345 -20.99 9.22 -3.30
CA GLN A 345 -22.45 9.27 -3.36
C GLN A 345 -22.95 8.32 -4.44
N VAL A 346 -23.09 7.05 -4.08
CA VAL A 346 -23.69 6.01 -4.93
C VAL A 346 -24.98 5.56 -4.27
N ASP A 347 -26.05 5.42 -5.05
CA ASP A 347 -27.34 4.95 -4.52
C ASP A 347 -27.16 3.56 -3.89
N ALA A 348 -27.47 3.46 -2.58
CA ALA A 348 -27.31 2.24 -1.79
C ALA A 348 -28.23 1.07 -2.23
N SER A 349 -29.21 1.35 -3.10
CA SER A 349 -30.04 0.32 -3.74
C SER A 349 -29.39 -0.26 -5.00
N THR A 350 -28.31 0.35 -5.48
CA THR A 350 -27.58 -0.14 -6.65
C THR A 350 -26.89 -1.45 -6.31
N LYS A 351 -27.18 -2.51 -7.06
CA LYS A 351 -26.52 -3.82 -6.92
C LYS A 351 -25.32 -3.92 -7.85
N ILE A 352 -24.20 -3.36 -7.40
CA ILE A 352 -22.89 -3.40 -8.06
C ILE A 352 -21.78 -3.70 -7.06
N CYS A 353 -20.65 -4.20 -7.55
CA CYS A 353 -19.46 -4.48 -6.74
C CYS A 353 -18.45 -3.34 -6.95
N ASN A 354 -18.38 -2.39 -6.00
CA ASN A 354 -17.72 -1.10 -6.11
C ASN A 354 -17.07 -0.58 -4.81
N GLY A 355 -16.75 -1.45 -3.86
CA GLY A 355 -16.22 -1.18 -2.53
C GLY A 355 -17.23 -0.60 -1.52
N ILE A 356 -18.54 -0.71 -1.79
CA ILE A 356 -19.60 -0.25 -0.87
C ILE A 356 -20.40 -1.48 -0.39
N PRO A 357 -20.17 -1.98 0.85
CA PRO A 357 -20.68 -3.29 1.29
C PRO A 357 -22.18 -3.56 1.05
N ALA A 358 -23.03 -2.52 1.19
CA ALA A 358 -24.47 -2.65 0.94
C ALA A 358 -24.82 -2.95 -0.54
N ASN A 359 -24.02 -2.43 -1.46
CA ASN A 359 -24.18 -2.61 -2.91
C ASN A 359 -23.68 -3.99 -3.35
N GLU A 360 -22.59 -4.47 -2.74
CA GLU A 360 -21.88 -5.67 -3.19
C GLU A 360 -22.44 -6.99 -2.67
N ASP A 361 -23.37 -6.93 -1.71
CA ASP A 361 -23.95 -8.12 -1.09
C ASP A 361 -24.46 -9.12 -2.15
N GLY A 362 -23.86 -10.32 -2.15
CA GLY A 362 -24.14 -11.40 -3.10
C GLY A 362 -23.45 -11.29 -4.48
N LEU A 363 -22.56 -10.31 -4.70
CA LEU A 363 -21.93 -10.04 -6.01
C LEU A 363 -20.45 -10.45 -6.11
N LEU A 364 -19.80 -10.70 -4.96
CA LEU A 364 -18.39 -11.07 -4.91
C LEU A 364 -18.11 -12.38 -5.65
N SER A 365 -17.05 -12.41 -6.45
CA SER A 365 -16.50 -13.64 -7.00
C SER A 365 -15.55 -14.27 -5.97
N HIS A 366 -15.79 -15.53 -5.62
CA HIS A 366 -14.91 -16.33 -4.77
C HIS A 366 -13.96 -17.15 -5.65
N CYS A 367 -12.66 -16.86 -5.55
CA CYS A 367 -11.62 -17.50 -6.34
C CYS A 367 -10.95 -18.57 -5.48
N ASP A 368 -11.35 -19.82 -5.70
CA ASP A 368 -11.04 -20.97 -4.84
C ASP A 368 -9.67 -21.60 -5.19
N PHE A 369 -8.61 -20.78 -5.17
CA PHE A 369 -7.26 -21.29 -5.36
C PHE A 369 -6.82 -22.13 -4.15
N PRO A 370 -6.17 -23.30 -4.35
CA PRO A 370 -5.83 -24.20 -3.25
C PRO A 370 -4.90 -23.60 -2.20
N ASP A 371 -3.94 -22.78 -2.65
CA ASP A 371 -2.93 -22.17 -1.77
C ASP A 371 -3.47 -20.91 -1.10
N PHE A 372 -4.14 -20.05 -1.87
CA PHE A 372 -4.70 -18.82 -1.35
C PHE A 372 -6.02 -18.40 -2.02
N PRO A 373 -7.18 -18.76 -1.43
CA PRO A 373 -8.46 -18.31 -1.93
C PRO A 373 -8.71 -16.84 -1.59
N PHE A 374 -9.32 -16.10 -2.52
CA PHE A 374 -9.63 -14.68 -2.32
C PHE A 374 -10.97 -14.28 -2.94
N PHE A 375 -11.46 -13.09 -2.57
CA PHE A 375 -12.65 -12.48 -3.15
C PHE A 375 -12.30 -11.28 -4.01
N THR A 376 -13.05 -11.06 -5.08
CA THR A 376 -12.89 -9.91 -5.99
C THR A 376 -14.22 -9.50 -6.61
N CYS A 377 -14.35 -8.21 -6.92
CA CYS A 377 -15.43 -7.67 -7.76
C CYS A 377 -15.24 -7.92 -9.26
N TYR A 378 -14.02 -8.27 -9.65
CA TYR A 378 -13.55 -8.15 -11.03
C TYR A 378 -13.40 -9.51 -11.72
N GLY A 379 -13.96 -10.57 -11.13
CA GLY A 379 -13.97 -11.92 -11.68
C GLY A 379 -12.66 -12.68 -11.47
N CYS A 380 -12.80 -13.99 -11.24
CA CYS A 380 -11.68 -14.86 -10.89
C CYS A 380 -10.77 -15.14 -12.07
N PRO A 381 -9.44 -15.07 -11.89
CA PRO A 381 -8.52 -15.51 -12.92
C PRO A 381 -8.56 -17.05 -13.07
N GLU A 382 -8.18 -17.56 -14.25
CA GLU A 382 -8.06 -19.00 -14.54
C GLU A 382 -6.89 -19.65 -13.79
N THR A 383 -5.85 -18.87 -13.52
CA THR A 383 -4.67 -19.28 -12.75
C THR A 383 -4.40 -18.25 -11.66
N GLU A 384 -3.69 -18.65 -10.62
CA GLU A 384 -3.23 -17.70 -9.61
C GLU A 384 -2.33 -16.65 -10.28
N PRO A 385 -2.48 -15.35 -9.97
CA PRO A 385 -1.61 -14.33 -10.54
C PRO A 385 -0.17 -14.48 -10.02
N THR A 386 0.79 -14.28 -10.90
CA THR A 386 2.22 -14.39 -10.60
C THR A 386 2.96 -13.16 -11.11
N VAL A 387 4.24 -13.01 -10.75
CA VAL A 387 5.09 -11.93 -11.29
C VAL A 387 5.11 -11.93 -12.82
N ASP A 388 5.20 -13.12 -13.43
CA ASP A 388 5.19 -13.29 -14.89
C ASP A 388 3.81 -13.07 -15.53
N ASN A 389 2.73 -13.29 -14.76
CA ASN A 389 1.35 -13.15 -15.22
C ASN A 389 0.47 -12.51 -14.14
N PRO A 390 0.60 -11.20 -13.90
CA PRO A 390 -0.09 -10.50 -12.81
C PRO A 390 -1.58 -10.22 -13.09
N ASN A 391 -2.02 -10.40 -14.34
CA ASN A 391 -3.42 -10.29 -14.75
C ASN A 391 -3.81 -11.44 -15.69
N PRO A 392 -3.93 -12.66 -15.16
CA PRO A 392 -4.31 -13.82 -15.96
C PRO A 392 -5.67 -13.63 -16.63
N GLN A 393 -5.95 -14.47 -17.64
CA GLN A 393 -7.28 -14.54 -18.23
C GLN A 393 -8.32 -14.88 -17.16
N GLN A 394 -9.52 -14.29 -17.27
CA GLN A 394 -10.60 -14.55 -16.33
C GLN A 394 -11.31 -15.87 -16.65
N GLN A 395 -11.54 -16.68 -15.62
CA GLN A 395 -12.44 -17.81 -15.67
C GLN A 395 -13.89 -17.29 -15.65
N VAL A 396 -14.69 -17.72 -16.63
CA VAL A 396 -16.12 -17.38 -16.70
C VAL A 396 -16.94 -18.66 -16.50
N PRO A 397 -17.57 -18.86 -15.32
CA PRO A 397 -18.42 -20.02 -15.08
C PRO A 397 -19.62 -20.06 -16.03
N ASP A 398 -20.09 -21.27 -16.33
CA ASP A 398 -21.28 -21.47 -17.19
C ASP A 398 -22.48 -20.66 -16.68
N GLY A 399 -23.09 -19.89 -17.59
CA GLY A 399 -24.24 -19.04 -17.28
C GLY A 399 -23.90 -17.72 -16.58
N GLN A 400 -22.62 -17.41 -16.33
CA GLN A 400 -22.17 -16.09 -15.91
C GLN A 400 -21.57 -15.31 -17.09
N GLN A 401 -21.45 -13.99 -16.92
CA GLN A 401 -20.75 -13.14 -17.87
C GLN A 401 -19.39 -12.74 -17.31
N GLN A 402 -18.47 -12.43 -18.21
CA GLN A 402 -17.17 -11.89 -17.86
C GLN A 402 -17.33 -10.55 -17.13
N ARG A 403 -16.59 -10.35 -16.02
CA ARG A 403 -16.52 -9.08 -15.30
C ARG A 403 -15.53 -8.13 -15.97
N PHE A 404 -15.81 -6.84 -15.92
CA PHE A 404 -14.99 -5.79 -16.51
C PHE A 404 -14.06 -5.16 -15.46
N ARG A 405 -12.77 -5.09 -15.78
CA ARG A 405 -11.73 -4.42 -14.99
C ARG A 405 -11.95 -2.90 -15.01
N LEU A 406 -11.45 -2.20 -14.00
CA LEU A 406 -11.60 -0.75 -13.88
C LEU A 406 -10.94 -0.02 -15.07
N PRO A 407 -11.68 0.74 -15.90
CA PRO A 407 -11.11 1.48 -17.01
C PRO A 407 -10.44 2.77 -16.54
N ALA A 408 -9.58 3.34 -17.40
CA ALA A 408 -8.92 4.61 -17.12
C ALA A 408 -9.89 5.81 -16.97
N ASN A 409 -11.14 5.74 -17.41
CA ASN A 409 -12.08 6.86 -17.40
C ASN A 409 -13.20 6.72 -16.34
N CYS A 410 -13.00 5.90 -15.32
CA CYS A 410 -13.92 5.78 -14.20
C CYS A 410 -13.15 5.49 -12.91
N SER A 411 -13.62 6.00 -11.77
CA SER A 411 -13.07 5.61 -10.47
C SER A 411 -13.86 4.45 -9.87
N THR A 412 -13.19 3.65 -9.04
CA THR A 412 -13.71 2.47 -8.32
C THR A 412 -15.14 2.61 -7.78
N PRO A 413 -15.49 3.63 -6.97
CA PRO A 413 -16.82 3.69 -6.38
C PRO A 413 -17.94 3.87 -7.40
N PHE A 414 -17.64 4.38 -8.60
CA PHE A 414 -18.65 4.61 -9.63
C PHE A 414 -18.57 3.59 -10.77
N TRP A 415 -17.72 2.58 -10.67
CA TRP A 415 -17.59 1.55 -11.70
C TRP A 415 -18.49 0.35 -11.41
N ASP A 416 -19.27 -0.06 -12.41
CA ASP A 416 -20.00 -1.32 -12.39
C ASP A 416 -19.19 -2.38 -13.16
N PRO A 417 -18.47 -3.28 -12.46
CA PRO A 417 -17.70 -4.35 -13.11
C PRO A 417 -18.59 -5.46 -13.67
N ILE A 418 -19.89 -5.44 -13.41
CA ILE A 418 -20.85 -6.40 -13.94
C ILE A 418 -21.35 -5.94 -15.31
N ALA A 419 -21.80 -4.70 -15.40
CA ALA A 419 -22.32 -4.13 -16.65
C ALA A 419 -21.24 -3.47 -17.53
N GLY A 420 -20.02 -3.25 -17.00
CA GLY A 420 -18.97 -2.53 -17.71
C GLY A 420 -19.32 -1.06 -17.90
N LYS A 421 -19.94 -0.43 -16.90
CA LYS A 421 -20.51 0.92 -17.00
C LYS A 421 -20.01 1.84 -15.89
N CYS A 422 -19.59 3.04 -16.24
CA CYS A 422 -19.37 4.10 -15.27
C CYS A 422 -20.70 4.77 -14.89
N LEU A 423 -21.00 4.83 -13.60
CA LEU A 423 -22.20 5.45 -13.02
C LEU A 423 -22.02 6.95 -12.76
N CYS A 424 -20.80 7.47 -12.88
CA CYS A 424 -20.56 8.90 -12.72
C CYS A 424 -21.29 9.69 -13.83
N THR A 425 -22.11 10.66 -13.42
CA THR A 425 -22.90 11.52 -14.31
C THR A 425 -22.70 13.01 -14.05
N SER A 426 -21.80 13.38 -13.13
CA SER A 426 -21.53 14.77 -12.75
C SER A 426 -20.03 15.07 -12.77
N ALA A 427 -19.68 16.36 -12.86
CA ALA A 427 -18.29 16.80 -12.81
C ALA A 427 -17.59 16.48 -11.47
N THR A 428 -18.34 16.21 -10.40
CA THR A 428 -17.79 15.95 -9.06
C THR A 428 -17.23 14.54 -8.90
N CYS A 429 -17.64 13.61 -9.77
CA CYS A 429 -17.10 12.25 -9.81
C CYS A 429 -16.32 11.98 -11.10
N ASP A 430 -16.19 12.98 -11.97
CA ASP A 430 -15.51 12.84 -13.25
C ASP A 430 -14.06 12.44 -13.03
N PHE A 431 -13.62 11.45 -13.80
CA PHE A 431 -12.39 10.76 -13.51
C PHE A 431 -11.68 10.39 -14.80
N VAL A 432 -10.44 10.85 -14.90
CA VAL A 432 -9.48 10.35 -15.89
C VAL A 432 -8.23 9.92 -15.16
N ASP A 433 -7.84 8.69 -15.41
CA ASP A 433 -6.55 8.13 -15.13
C ASP A 433 -5.60 8.53 -16.24
N ASN A 434 -4.92 9.66 -16.00
CA ASN A 434 -3.82 10.12 -16.84
C ASN A 434 -2.48 9.52 -16.36
N SER A 435 -2.51 8.52 -15.46
CA SER A 435 -1.29 7.82 -15.10
C SER A 435 -0.76 7.08 -16.33
N ARG A 436 0.56 6.93 -16.32
CA ARG A 436 1.37 6.44 -17.41
C ARG A 436 1.05 4.98 -17.78
N PRO A 437 1.52 4.53 -18.97
CA PRO A 437 1.87 3.13 -19.22
C PRO A 437 2.62 2.53 -18.01
N ILE A 438 2.00 1.62 -17.26
CA ILE A 438 2.70 0.80 -16.25
C ILE A 438 2.88 -0.58 -16.86
N GLY A 439 4.09 -1.14 -16.83
CA GLY A 439 4.32 -2.52 -17.26
C GLY A 439 5.76 -2.82 -17.63
N PRO A 440 6.18 -4.10 -17.58
CA PRO A 440 7.50 -4.51 -18.04
C PRO A 440 7.72 -4.07 -19.49
N ASN A 441 8.88 -3.48 -19.78
CA ASN A 441 9.29 -3.04 -21.13
C ASN A 441 8.46 -1.90 -21.77
N GLY A 442 7.78 -1.06 -20.97
CA GLY A 442 7.02 0.08 -21.50
C GLY A 442 5.67 -0.31 -22.09
N ALA A 443 5.11 -1.44 -21.66
CA ALA A 443 3.74 -1.82 -22.02
C ALA A 443 2.74 -0.73 -21.59
N ASN A 444 1.93 -0.27 -22.55
CA ASN A 444 0.85 0.69 -22.34
C ASN A 444 -0.35 0.01 -21.70
N LEU A 445 -0.19 -0.46 -20.45
CA LEU A 445 -1.31 -0.97 -19.68
C LEU A 445 -2.16 0.21 -19.24
N THR A 446 -3.22 0.44 -20.00
CA THR A 446 -4.34 1.25 -19.55
C THR A 446 -5.29 0.33 -18.79
N GLY A 447 -5.76 0.74 -17.62
CA GLY A 447 -6.81 0.00 -16.91
C GLY A 447 -8.01 -0.29 -17.81
N GLY A 448 -8.71 -1.40 -17.56
CA GLY A 448 -9.89 -1.83 -18.31
C GLY A 448 -9.75 -3.22 -18.92
N GLY A 449 -10.69 -3.58 -19.80
CA GLY A 449 -10.76 -4.92 -20.38
C GLY A 449 -11.29 -5.95 -19.38
N THR A 450 -10.89 -7.21 -19.55
CA THR A 450 -11.42 -8.34 -18.78
C THR A 450 -10.36 -9.31 -18.24
N GLY A 451 -9.06 -9.04 -18.48
CA GLY A 451 -7.92 -9.89 -18.12
C GLY A 451 -7.24 -10.55 -19.34
N GLY A 452 -6.05 -11.10 -19.14
CA GLY A 452 -5.22 -11.72 -20.19
C GLY A 452 -4.00 -10.90 -20.61
N ALA A 453 -2.97 -11.58 -21.12
CA ALA A 453 -1.73 -10.94 -21.57
C ALA A 453 -2.01 -9.84 -22.60
N ALA A 454 -1.34 -8.69 -22.45
CA ALA A 454 -1.55 -7.51 -23.29
C ALA A 454 -1.45 -7.85 -24.79
N GLY A 455 -2.61 -8.00 -25.43
CA GLY A 455 -2.74 -7.91 -26.88
C GLY A 455 -2.43 -6.48 -27.30
N ALA A 456 -1.47 -6.32 -28.21
CA ALA A 456 -0.97 -5.07 -28.75
C ALA A 456 -2.03 -4.27 -29.56
N SER A 457 -3.10 -3.83 -28.91
CA SER A 457 -4.19 -3.09 -29.55
C SER A 457 -4.73 -1.98 -28.66
N ALA A 458 -3.86 -1.05 -28.28
CA ALA A 458 -4.26 0.31 -27.94
C ALA A 458 -3.31 1.28 -28.66
N SER A 459 -3.83 2.00 -29.65
CA SER A 459 -3.07 3.06 -30.34
C SER A 459 -2.78 4.21 -29.37
N PRO A 460 -1.56 4.78 -29.36
CA PRO A 460 -1.17 5.79 -28.40
C PRO A 460 -1.78 7.14 -28.78
N THR A 461 -2.70 7.66 -27.97
CA THR A 461 -2.86 9.11 -27.82
C THR A 461 -2.31 9.46 -26.45
N ASN A 462 -1.12 10.06 -26.44
CA ASN A 462 -0.40 10.43 -25.23
C ASN A 462 -0.56 11.94 -24.96
N PRO A 463 -1.50 12.37 -24.10
CA PRO A 463 -1.53 13.72 -23.57
C PRO A 463 -0.79 13.84 -22.22
N TYR A 464 0.14 12.91 -21.89
CA TYR A 464 0.89 12.95 -20.62
C TYR A 464 1.60 14.28 -20.45
N VAL A 465 1.24 14.98 -19.39
CA VAL A 465 1.99 16.09 -18.84
C VAL A 465 2.40 15.66 -17.43
N PRO A 466 3.70 15.42 -17.15
CA PRO A 466 4.13 15.15 -15.78
C PRO A 466 3.73 16.32 -14.89
N PHE A 467 3.52 16.09 -13.60
CA PHE A 467 3.33 17.17 -12.61
C PHE A 467 4.47 18.21 -12.70
N ASN A 468 5.67 17.74 -13.07
CA ASN A 468 6.91 18.50 -13.27
C ASN A 468 6.96 19.22 -14.65
N GLY A 469 5.98 18.98 -15.53
CA GLY A 469 5.86 19.52 -16.88
C GLY A 469 4.98 20.77 -16.98
N ARG A 470 4.41 21.25 -15.86
CA ARG A 470 3.79 22.59 -15.82
C ARG A 470 4.87 23.67 -15.89
N GLY A 471 5.34 23.94 -17.10
CA GLY A 471 5.65 25.33 -17.43
C GLY A 471 4.41 26.17 -17.12
N PHE A 472 4.58 27.27 -16.38
CA PHE A 472 3.50 28.18 -15.96
C PHE A 472 2.46 28.40 -17.08
N ALA A 473 1.36 27.65 -17.03
CA ALA A 473 0.21 27.90 -17.88
C ALA A 473 -0.58 29.04 -17.23
N LEU A 474 -0.27 30.26 -17.66
CA LEU A 474 -1.03 31.44 -17.26
C LEU A 474 -2.50 31.24 -17.70
N PRO A 475 -3.49 31.54 -16.84
CA PRO A 475 -4.91 31.47 -17.20
C PRO A 475 -5.18 32.24 -18.49
N SER A 476 -6.14 31.78 -19.30
CA SER A 476 -6.49 32.37 -20.62
C SER A 476 -6.88 33.86 -20.59
N GLY A 477 -7.08 34.46 -19.41
CA GLY A 477 -7.29 35.90 -19.22
C GLY A 477 -6.02 36.72 -18.96
N MET A 478 -4.89 36.10 -18.61
CA MET A 478 -3.69 36.82 -18.17
C MET A 478 -2.85 37.35 -19.34
N TRP A 479 -2.94 36.72 -20.53
CA TRP A 479 -2.33 37.24 -21.76
C TRP A 479 -2.82 38.65 -22.12
N TYR A 480 -4.10 38.95 -21.89
CA TYR A 480 -4.65 40.28 -22.13
C TYR A 480 -4.07 41.31 -21.17
N ALA A 481 -3.85 40.95 -19.89
CA ALA A 481 -3.25 41.83 -18.89
C ALA A 481 -1.77 42.10 -19.17
N THR A 482 -1.01 41.10 -19.62
CA THR A 482 0.42 41.28 -19.95
C THR A 482 0.61 42.07 -21.25
N VAL A 483 -0.25 41.87 -22.25
CA VAL A 483 -0.22 42.65 -23.50
C VAL A 483 -0.67 44.10 -23.25
N LEU A 484 -1.74 44.32 -22.46
CA LEU A 484 -2.18 45.68 -22.09
C LEU A 484 -1.14 46.38 -21.21
N GLY A 485 -0.49 45.66 -20.29
CA GLY A 485 0.59 46.19 -19.46
C GLY A 485 1.84 46.55 -20.27
N ALA A 486 2.22 45.72 -21.25
CA ALA A 486 3.35 46.00 -22.14
C ALA A 486 3.06 47.17 -23.09
N VAL A 487 1.85 47.24 -23.65
CA VAL A 487 1.42 48.38 -24.48
C VAL A 487 1.34 49.67 -23.64
N GLY A 488 0.84 49.59 -22.41
CA GLY A 488 0.82 50.72 -21.47
C GLY A 488 2.22 51.21 -21.09
N ALA A 489 3.19 50.31 -20.89
CA ALA A 489 4.58 50.67 -20.60
C ALA A 489 5.29 51.28 -21.83
N VAL A 490 5.03 50.79 -23.04
CA VAL A 490 5.58 51.36 -24.29
C VAL A 490 4.97 52.74 -24.58
N LEU A 491 3.67 52.92 -24.39
CA LEU A 491 3.02 54.22 -24.57
C LEU A 491 3.40 55.21 -23.47
N GLY A 492 3.57 54.75 -22.23
CA GLY A 492 4.04 55.57 -21.11
C GLY A 492 5.48 56.04 -21.29
N THR A 493 6.37 55.18 -21.80
CA THR A 493 7.75 55.57 -22.12
C THR A 493 7.81 56.52 -23.32
N TRP A 494 6.98 56.34 -24.36
CA TRP A 494 6.85 57.33 -25.44
C TRP A 494 6.29 58.68 -24.98
N GLY A 495 5.36 58.71 -24.01
CA GLY A 495 4.84 59.95 -23.43
C GLY A 495 5.88 60.74 -22.63
N VAL A 496 6.84 60.07 -22.01
CA VAL A 496 7.91 60.71 -21.22
C VAL A 496 9.07 61.20 -22.10
N PHE A 497 9.35 60.54 -23.22
CA PHE A 497 10.43 60.94 -24.14
C PHE A 497 9.98 61.78 -25.35
N GLY A 498 8.69 61.84 -25.67
CA GLY A 498 8.13 62.57 -26.80
C GLY A 498 7.93 64.08 -26.62
N TRP A 499 8.29 64.64 -25.46
CA TRP A 499 8.15 66.08 -25.15
C TRP A 499 9.47 66.85 -25.18
N ARG A 500 10.39 66.43 -26.05
CA ARG A 500 11.57 67.22 -26.43
C ARG A 500 11.85 67.10 -27.92
N LEU A 501 10.96 67.67 -28.73
CA LEU A 501 11.26 68.28 -30.03
C LEU A 501 10.32 69.47 -30.24
#